data_AF-A0A9D5ZN41-F1
#
_entry.id   AF-A0A9D5ZN41-F1
#
_cell.length_a   1.000
_cell.length_b   1.000
_cell.length_c   1.000
_cell.angle_alpha   90.00
_cell.angle_beta   90.00
_cell.angle_gamma   90.00
#
_symmetry.space_group_name_H-M   'P 1'
#
loop_
_entity.id
_entity.type
_entity.pdbx_description
1 polymer ?
#
loop_
_entity_poly.entity_id
_entity_poly.type
_entity_poly.pdbx_seq_one_letter_code
_entity_poly.pdbx_strand_id
1 'polypeptide(L)'
;MEVFMSLLGHAKQIQDKNLSNFTSIEKNFLSTTAEGTLEYDAVYIDDEKIFRIGWASSAKKAGVRLLTLSNPQELEMYEAVLSKEDCVIYIDQELGPRYPKGDLVAISLFKKGFKKIKMATCYNSGIFEQLKWLECTGKTPPWN
;
A
#
# COMPACT_ATOMS: atom_id res chain seq x y z
N MET A 1 -12.21 -32.50 -0.94
CA MET A 1 -11.19 -31.98 -1.89
C MET A 1 -11.78 -31.07 -2.97
N GLU A 2 -13.04 -31.23 -3.39
CA GLU A 2 -13.62 -30.44 -4.50
C GLU A 2 -13.93 -28.97 -4.17
N VAL A 3 -14.22 -28.63 -2.91
CA VAL A 3 -14.53 -27.25 -2.49
C VAL A 3 -13.29 -26.33 -2.59
N PHE A 4 -12.09 -26.88 -2.39
CA PHE A 4 -10.83 -26.12 -2.43
C PHE A 4 -10.43 -25.73 -3.87
N MET A 5 -10.79 -26.55 -4.85
CA MET A 5 -10.52 -26.27 -6.27
C MET A 5 -11.46 -25.22 -6.87
N SER A 6 -12.69 -25.10 -6.35
CA SER A 6 -13.67 -24.08 -6.78
C SER A 6 -13.27 -22.66 -6.33
N LEU A 7 -12.67 -22.52 -5.14
CA LEU A 7 -12.16 -21.25 -4.63
C LEU A 7 -10.95 -20.73 -5.42
N LEU A 8 -10.05 -21.63 -5.84
CA LEU A 8 -8.92 -21.28 -6.71
C LEU A 8 -9.38 -20.83 -8.11
N GLY A 9 -10.41 -21.46 -8.66
CA GLY A 9 -11.00 -21.07 -9.95
C GLY A 9 -11.62 -19.67 -9.92
N HIS A 10 -12.32 -19.33 -8.83
CA HIS A 10 -12.91 -17.99 -8.66
C HIS A 10 -11.85 -16.92 -8.39
N ALA A 11 -10.82 -17.21 -7.58
CA ALA A 11 -9.73 -16.27 -7.32
C ALA A 11 -8.96 -15.92 -8.61
N LYS A 12 -8.72 -16.91 -9.47
CA LYS A 12 -8.06 -16.72 -10.77
C LYS A 12 -8.90 -15.88 -11.74
N GLN A 13 -10.21 -16.13 -11.78
CA GLN A 13 -11.13 -15.37 -12.63
C GLN A 13 -11.35 -13.92 -12.16
N ILE A 14 -11.21 -13.65 -10.85
CA ILE A 14 -11.22 -12.30 -10.28
C ILE A 14 -9.91 -11.56 -10.57
N GLN A 15 -8.75 -12.26 -10.55
CA GLN A 15 -7.48 -11.70 -11.01
C GLN A 15 -7.55 -11.29 -12.49
N ASP A 16 -8.00 -12.18 -13.37
CA ASP A 16 -7.99 -11.93 -14.82
C ASP A 16 -8.93 -10.79 -15.25
N LYS A 17 -10.08 -10.61 -14.58
CA LYS A 17 -11.04 -9.54 -14.90
C LYS A 17 -10.62 -8.15 -14.41
N ASN A 18 -9.77 -8.07 -13.39
CA ASN A 18 -9.25 -6.79 -12.89
C ASN A 18 -8.02 -6.32 -13.66
N LEU A 19 -7.26 -7.24 -14.29
CA LEU A 19 -6.08 -6.88 -15.09
C LEU A 19 -6.42 -6.18 -16.43
N SER A 20 -7.61 -6.39 -16.98
CA SER A 20 -8.01 -5.81 -18.27
C SER A 20 -8.31 -4.31 -18.23
N ASN A 21 -8.48 -3.71 -17.05
CA ASN A 21 -8.80 -2.29 -16.89
C ASN A 21 -7.57 -1.38 -16.68
N PHE A 22 -6.36 -1.95 -16.62
CA PHE A 22 -5.14 -1.18 -16.46
C PHE A 22 -4.61 -0.67 -17.80
N THR A 23 -4.18 0.59 -17.79
CA THR A 23 -3.54 1.26 -18.94
C THR A 23 -2.22 0.55 -19.30
N SER A 24 -1.75 0.70 -20.54
CA SER A 24 -0.47 0.10 -21.00
C SER A 24 0.75 0.50 -20.16
N ILE A 25 0.65 1.57 -19.36
CA ILE A 25 1.71 2.05 -18.46
C ILE A 25 1.75 1.24 -17.15
N GLU A 26 0.60 0.77 -16.66
CA GLU A 26 0.47 -0.03 -15.43
C GLU A 26 0.82 -1.50 -15.65
N LYS A 27 0.71 -1.99 -16.90
CA LYS A 27 1.10 -3.36 -17.29
C LYS A 27 2.60 -3.63 -17.19
N ASN A 28 3.44 -2.59 -17.29
CA ASN A 28 4.90 -2.73 -17.31
C ASN A 28 5.54 -2.92 -15.92
N PHE A 29 4.74 -3.01 -14.85
CA PHE A 29 5.24 -3.13 -13.48
C PHE A 29 4.78 -4.40 -12.75
N LEU A 30 4.06 -5.28 -13.43
CA LEU A 30 3.65 -6.57 -12.90
C LEU A 30 4.73 -7.59 -13.26
N SER A 31 5.81 -7.66 -12.47
CA SER A 31 6.66 -8.85 -12.48
C SER A 31 5.96 -9.91 -11.62
N THR A 32 5.18 -10.75 -12.28
CA THR A 32 4.55 -11.92 -11.67
C THR A 32 5.65 -12.81 -11.09
N THR A 33 5.61 -13.08 -9.78
CA THR A 33 6.44 -14.15 -9.19
C THR A 33 6.04 -15.49 -9.80
N ALA A 34 6.86 -16.53 -9.64
CA ALA A 34 6.57 -17.87 -10.18
C ALA A 34 5.20 -18.45 -9.77
N GLU A 35 4.53 -17.85 -8.77
CA GLU A 35 3.23 -18.26 -8.26
C GLU A 35 2.05 -17.34 -8.63
N GLY A 36 2.23 -16.28 -9.44
CA GLY A 36 1.09 -15.48 -9.89
C GLY A 36 0.63 -14.37 -8.92
N THR A 37 1.39 -14.07 -7.87
CA THR A 37 1.00 -13.09 -6.86
C THR A 37 1.50 -11.68 -7.18
N LEU A 38 0.57 -10.71 -7.17
CA LEU A 38 0.89 -9.29 -7.23
C LEU A 38 1.38 -8.87 -5.85
N GLU A 39 2.68 -8.93 -5.64
CA GLU A 39 3.28 -8.51 -4.37
C GLU A 39 3.85 -7.11 -4.52
N TYR A 40 3.44 -6.22 -3.61
CA TYR A 40 3.99 -4.88 -3.49
C TYR A 40 4.98 -4.83 -2.33
N ASP A 41 6.15 -4.27 -2.58
CA ASP A 41 7.17 -4.08 -1.53
C ASP A 41 6.73 -2.98 -0.56
N ALA A 42 5.98 -1.99 -1.06
CA ALA A 42 5.46 -0.89 -0.26
C ALA A 42 4.13 -0.34 -0.76
N VAL A 43 3.39 0.30 0.14
CA VAL A 43 2.21 1.12 -0.14
C VAL A 43 2.46 2.53 0.35
N TYR A 44 2.05 3.53 -0.42
CA TYR A 44 2.03 4.94 -0.02
C TYR A 44 0.63 5.53 -0.14
N ILE A 45 0.10 6.06 0.96
CA ILE A 45 -1.24 6.66 1.03
C ILE A 45 -1.10 8.15 1.32
N ASP A 46 -1.58 8.98 0.39
CA ASP A 46 -1.52 10.44 0.45
C ASP A 46 -2.59 11.01 -0.47
N ASP A 47 -3.37 12.01 -0.05
CA ASP A 47 -4.42 12.60 -0.90
C ASP A 47 -3.84 13.52 -1.99
N GLU A 48 -2.65 14.05 -1.77
CA GLU A 48 -1.96 14.93 -2.70
C GLU A 48 -1.22 14.18 -3.82
N LYS A 49 -1.70 14.37 -5.05
CA LYS A 49 -1.17 13.70 -6.26
C LYS A 49 0.33 13.95 -6.49
N ILE A 50 0.82 15.14 -6.13
CA ILE A 50 2.21 15.53 -6.39
C ILE A 50 3.20 14.67 -5.60
N PHE A 51 2.92 14.38 -4.33
CA PHE A 51 3.75 13.50 -3.51
C PHE A 51 3.70 12.07 -4.03
N ARG A 52 2.52 11.56 -4.39
CA ARG A 52 2.38 10.21 -4.96
C ARG A 52 3.20 10.02 -6.24
N ILE A 53 3.18 11.00 -7.15
CA ILE A 53 4.00 10.97 -8.37
C ILE A 53 5.50 10.93 -8.03
N GLY A 54 5.94 11.77 -7.08
CA GLY A 54 7.33 11.80 -6.64
C GLY A 54 7.78 10.46 -6.06
N TRP A 55 6.98 9.89 -5.17
CA TRP A 55 7.21 8.56 -4.57
C TRP A 55 7.24 7.45 -5.61
N ALA A 56 6.28 7.42 -6.54
CA ALA A 56 6.25 6.44 -7.63
C ALA A 56 7.48 6.56 -8.55
N SER A 57 7.91 7.80 -8.85
CA SER A 57 9.13 8.03 -9.64
C SER A 57 10.39 7.53 -8.94
N SER A 58 10.54 7.79 -7.63
CA SER A 58 11.66 7.31 -6.82
C SER A 58 11.68 5.79 -6.74
N ALA A 59 10.56 5.16 -6.35
CA ALA A 59 10.42 3.72 -6.27
C ALA A 59 10.76 3.03 -7.61
N LYS A 60 10.28 3.57 -8.73
CA LYS A 60 10.58 3.04 -10.07
C LYS A 60 12.08 3.07 -10.38
N LYS A 61 12.80 4.14 -10.03
CA LYS A 61 14.26 4.24 -10.23
C LYS A 61 15.02 3.21 -9.40
N ALA A 62 14.52 2.92 -8.20
CA ALA A 62 15.09 1.94 -7.28
C ALA A 62 14.64 0.48 -7.55
N GLY A 63 13.75 0.25 -8.53
CA GLY A 63 13.20 -1.08 -8.80
C GLY A 63 12.22 -1.59 -7.73
N VAL A 64 11.65 -0.71 -6.93
CA VAL A 64 10.71 -1.04 -5.83
C VAL A 64 9.28 -1.04 -6.32
N ARG A 65 8.55 -2.11 -6.01
CA ARG A 65 7.13 -2.27 -6.33
C ARG A 65 6.25 -1.45 -5.37
N LEU A 66 6.06 -0.17 -5.68
CA LEU A 66 5.23 0.73 -4.90
C LEU A 66 3.79 0.80 -5.42
N LEU A 67 2.82 0.52 -4.54
CA LEU A 67 1.42 0.90 -4.73
C LEU A 67 1.17 2.30 -4.15
N THR A 68 0.66 3.23 -4.95
CA THR A 68 0.25 4.55 -4.44
C THR A 68 -1.27 4.67 -4.42
N LEU A 69 -1.83 5.09 -3.30
CA LEU A 69 -3.28 5.21 -3.09
C LEU A 69 -3.63 6.65 -2.72
N SER A 70 -4.75 7.14 -3.25
CA SER A 70 -5.18 8.52 -2.98
C SER A 70 -5.95 8.67 -1.67
N ASN A 71 -6.43 7.56 -1.11
CA ASN A 71 -7.20 7.51 0.12
C ASN A 71 -7.12 6.12 0.75
N PRO A 72 -7.44 5.98 2.05
CA PRO A 72 -7.29 4.70 2.75
C PRO A 72 -8.28 3.62 2.32
N GLN A 73 -9.45 3.96 1.77
CA GLN A 73 -10.46 2.99 1.32
C GLN A 73 -9.99 2.19 0.11
N GLU A 74 -9.18 2.79 -0.77
CA GLU A 74 -8.61 2.07 -1.90
C GLU A 74 -7.78 0.85 -1.45
N LEU A 75 -7.21 0.89 -0.24
CA LEU A 75 -6.42 -0.20 0.31
C LEU A 75 -7.23 -1.48 0.50
N GLU A 76 -8.53 -1.38 0.75
CA GLU A 76 -9.42 -2.54 0.94
C GLU A 76 -9.42 -3.47 -0.28
N MET A 77 -9.24 -2.92 -1.49
CA MET A 77 -9.17 -3.68 -2.73
C MET A 77 -7.89 -4.51 -2.85
N TYR A 78 -6.84 -4.12 -2.12
CA TYR A 78 -5.52 -4.77 -2.17
C TYR A 78 -5.21 -5.54 -0.89
N GLU A 79 -6.00 -5.39 0.17
CA GLU A 79 -5.67 -5.92 1.49
C GLU A 79 -5.39 -7.43 1.50
N ALA A 80 -6.10 -8.19 0.66
CA ALA A 80 -5.95 -9.64 0.55
C ALA A 80 -4.66 -10.09 -0.15
N VAL A 81 -4.00 -9.19 -0.90
CA VAL A 81 -2.77 -9.50 -1.65
C VAL A 81 -1.52 -8.85 -1.05
N LEU A 82 -1.67 -7.98 -0.05
CA LEU A 82 -0.53 -7.36 0.65
C LEU A 82 -0.01 -8.26 1.77
N SER A 83 1.31 -8.52 1.76
CA SER A 83 1.97 -9.21 2.88
C SER A 83 1.83 -8.39 4.17
N LYS A 84 1.30 -9.01 5.23
CA LYS A 84 1.16 -8.36 6.54
C LYS A 84 2.52 -8.18 7.25
N GLU A 85 3.49 -9.01 6.91
CA GLU A 85 4.83 -9.04 7.52
C GLU A 85 5.85 -8.24 6.72
N ASP A 86 5.75 -8.25 5.39
CA ASP A 86 6.80 -7.72 4.52
C ASP A 86 6.49 -6.37 3.89
N CYS A 87 5.22 -6.11 3.56
CA CYS A 87 4.83 -4.89 2.90
C CYS A 87 4.93 -3.70 3.84
N VAL A 88 5.68 -2.66 3.45
CA VAL A 88 5.78 -1.42 4.23
C VAL A 88 4.68 -0.45 3.82
N ILE A 89 3.84 -0.04 4.77
CA ILE A 89 2.76 0.92 4.53
C ILE A 89 3.16 2.28 5.06
N TYR A 90 3.32 3.25 4.16
CA TYR A 90 3.56 4.65 4.43
C TYR A 90 2.24 5.43 4.34
N ILE A 91 1.92 6.20 5.37
CA ILE A 91 0.63 6.89 5.50
C ILE A 91 0.88 8.36 5.79
N ASP A 92 0.31 9.25 5.00
CA ASP A 92 0.26 10.66 5.39
C ASP A 92 -0.70 10.89 6.56
N GLN A 93 -0.38 11.85 7.41
CA GLN A 93 -1.24 12.27 8.51
C GLN A 93 -2.51 12.96 8.00
N GLU A 94 -2.41 13.77 6.95
CA GLU A 94 -3.54 14.46 6.33
C GLU A 94 -3.99 13.68 5.10
N LEU A 95 -5.19 13.10 5.15
CA LEU A 95 -5.73 12.32 4.04
C LEU A 95 -6.97 12.99 3.43
N GLY A 96 -7.13 14.29 3.64
CA GLY A 96 -8.29 15.07 3.25
C GLY A 96 -9.47 15.00 4.24
N PRO A 97 -10.47 15.88 4.11
CA PRO A 97 -11.49 16.11 5.13
C PRO A 97 -12.54 15.01 5.27
N ARG A 98 -12.61 14.08 4.30
CA ARG A 98 -13.58 12.98 4.28
C ARG A 98 -13.05 11.68 4.90
N TYR A 99 -11.79 11.67 5.28
CA TYR A 99 -11.06 10.47 5.65
C TYR A 99 -10.53 10.57 7.07
N PRO A 100 -10.41 9.45 7.80
CA PRO A 100 -9.71 9.44 9.07
C PRO A 100 -8.28 9.97 8.91
N LYS A 101 -7.77 10.60 9.97
CA LYS A 101 -6.36 10.98 10.05
C LYS A 101 -5.45 9.75 9.94
N GLY A 102 -4.24 9.96 9.44
CA GLY A 102 -3.31 8.86 9.14
C GLY A 102 -2.98 7.97 10.33
N ASP A 103 -2.85 8.53 11.54
CA ASP A 103 -2.66 7.77 12.78
C ASP A 103 -3.82 6.81 13.08
N LEU A 104 -5.07 7.23 12.86
CA LEU A 104 -6.23 6.35 13.03
C LEU A 104 -6.24 5.23 11.98
N VAL A 105 -5.83 5.53 10.75
CA VAL A 105 -5.64 4.52 9.70
C VAL A 105 -4.54 3.54 10.10
N ALA A 106 -3.40 4.03 10.61
CA ALA A 106 -2.29 3.22 11.07
C ALA A 106 -2.73 2.25 12.18
N ILE A 107 -3.46 2.73 13.19
CA ILE A 107 -3.99 1.89 14.29
C ILE A 107 -4.91 0.79 13.73
N SER A 108 -5.77 1.12 12.77
CA SER A 108 -6.65 0.14 12.12
C SER A 108 -5.86 -0.95 11.41
N LEU A 109 -4.82 -0.57 10.67
CA LEU A 109 -3.96 -1.53 9.95
C LEU A 109 -3.13 -2.40 10.89
N PHE A 110 -2.64 -1.83 11.98
CA PHE A 110 -1.93 -2.59 13.01
C PHE A 110 -2.84 -3.67 13.63
N LYS A 111 -4.10 -3.32 13.93
CA LYS A 111 -5.11 -4.28 14.41
C LYS A 111 -5.44 -5.35 13.37
N LYS A 112 -5.34 -5.04 12.07
CA LYS A 112 -5.47 -5.99 10.95
C LYS A 112 -4.22 -6.84 10.71
N GLY A 113 -3.17 -6.68 11.52
CA GLY A 113 -1.98 -7.53 11.53
C GLY A 113 -0.78 -7.01 10.75
N PHE A 114 -0.88 -5.86 10.08
CA PHE A 114 0.26 -5.26 9.39
C PHE A 114 1.34 -4.84 10.38
N LYS A 115 2.59 -5.24 10.14
CA LYS A 115 3.71 -5.01 11.07
C LYS A 115 4.57 -3.81 10.73
N LYS A 116 4.70 -3.49 9.44
CA LYS A 116 5.60 -2.44 8.95
C LYS A 116 4.79 -1.22 8.53
N ILE A 117 4.35 -0.43 9.50
CA ILE A 117 3.55 0.78 9.26
C ILE A 117 4.39 2.00 9.65
N LYS A 118 4.41 3.01 8.77
CA LYS A 118 5.17 4.25 8.97
C LYS A 118 4.31 5.47 8.63
N MET A 119 4.46 6.53 9.42
CA MET A 119 3.92 7.83 9.07
C MET A 119 4.87 8.53 8.12
N ALA A 120 4.39 8.95 6.95
CA ALA A 120 5.14 9.78 6.01
C ALA A 120 4.67 11.22 6.15
N THR A 121 5.24 11.94 7.11
CA THR A 121 4.71 13.24 7.53
C THR A 121 5.79 14.26 7.87
N CYS A 122 5.42 15.53 7.76
CA CYS A 122 6.23 16.65 8.24
C CYS A 122 5.88 17.07 9.67
N TYR A 123 4.88 16.45 10.30
CA TYR A 123 4.57 16.69 11.70
C TYR A 123 5.68 16.14 12.62
N ASN A 124 5.82 16.75 13.80
CA ASN A 124 6.74 16.26 14.82
C ASN A 124 6.30 14.87 15.31
N SER A 125 7.22 13.93 15.43
CA SER A 125 6.96 12.56 15.92
C SER A 125 6.31 12.52 17.30
N GLY A 126 6.45 13.58 18.10
CA GLY A 126 5.86 13.74 19.43
C GLY A 126 4.35 13.48 19.49
N ILE A 127 3.62 13.78 18.40
CA ILE A 127 2.17 13.53 18.35
C ILE A 127 1.81 12.04 18.32
N PHE A 128 2.77 11.18 17.99
CA PHE A 128 2.60 9.73 17.88
C PHE A 128 3.29 8.97 19.02
N GLU A 129 3.80 9.64 20.06
CA GLU A 129 4.55 9.00 21.16
C GLU A 129 3.81 7.87 21.87
N GLN A 130 2.48 7.93 21.89
CA GLN A 130 1.64 6.88 22.47
C GLN A 130 1.64 5.59 21.63
N LEU A 131 2.06 5.66 20.36
CA LEU A 131 2.11 4.57 19.39
C LEU A 131 3.57 4.11 19.22
N LYS A 132 4.14 3.46 20.24
CA LYS A 132 5.56 3.03 20.24
C LYS A 132 5.98 2.09 19.10
N TRP A 133 5.01 1.46 18.44
CA TRP A 133 5.23 0.57 17.29
C TRP A 133 5.24 1.32 15.94
N LEU A 134 4.81 2.58 15.93
CA LEU A 134 4.66 3.39 14.73
C LEU A 134 5.93 4.20 14.48
N GLU A 135 6.59 3.94 13.36
CA GLU A 135 7.74 4.73 12.93
C GLU A 135 7.27 6.00 12.21
N CYS A 136 8.02 7.09 12.37
CA CYS A 136 7.77 8.33 11.63
C CYS A 136 8.93 8.61 10.67
N THR A 137 8.61 8.90 9.43
CA THR A 137 9.54 9.33 8.39
C THR A 137 9.08 10.67 7.84
N GLY A 138 10.01 11.41 7.23
CA GLY A 138 9.63 12.60 6.46
C GLY A 138 8.76 12.24 5.24
N LYS A 139 8.33 13.27 4.52
CA LYS A 139 7.57 13.16 3.24
C LYS A 139 8.41 12.75 2.03
N THR A 140 9.70 12.45 2.24
CA THR A 140 10.62 12.04 1.18
C THR A 140 10.62 10.51 1.04
N PRO A 141 10.53 9.96 -0.18
CA PRO A 141 10.63 8.51 -0.38
C PRO A 141 11.99 7.99 0.10
N PRO A 142 12.06 6.80 0.70
CA PRO A 142 13.28 6.27 1.33
C PRO A 142 14.29 5.70 0.33
N TRP A 143 13.94 5.62 -0.96
CA TRP A 143 14.74 4.96 -2.02
C TRP A 143 15.48 5.94 -2.95
N ASN A 144 15.73 7.16 -2.46
CA ASN A 144 16.42 8.20 -3.22
C ASN A 144 17.93 7.97 -3.32
#